data_AF-A0A969U8N4-F1
#
_entry.id   AF-A0A969U8N4-F1
#
_cell.length_a   1.000
_cell.length_b   1.000
_cell.length_c   1.000
_cell.angle_alpha   90.00
_cell.angle_beta   90.00
_cell.angle_gamma   90.00
#
_symmetry.space_group_name_H-M   'P 1'
#
loop_
_entity.id
_entity.type
_entity.pdbx_description
1 polymer ?
#
loop_
_entity_poly.entity_id
_entity_poly.type
_entity_poly.pdbx_seq_one_letter_code
_entity_poly.pdbx_strand_id
1 'polypeptide(L)' 'MGAPKAITATAHKIAQIFYKLWVTGGNYSDPGMDYYEQKYHEQILQHLTHRAAALGLELVPIEQQPAENNPSVPAPAT' A
#
# COMPACT_ATOMS: atom_id res chain seq x y z
N MET A 1 15.62 0.44 27.43
CA MET A 1 15.21 -0.67 26.52
C MET A 1 15.70 -0.35 25.11
N GLY A 2 17.01 -0.11 24.97
CA GLY A 2 17.60 0.50 23.77
C GLY A 2 18.40 -0.50 22.93
N ALA A 3 18.85 -0.04 21.77
CA ALA A 3 19.85 -0.58 20.83
C ALA A 3 20.04 -2.11 20.70
N PRO A 4 20.66 -2.85 21.66
CA PRO A 4 20.94 -4.29 21.51
C PRO A 4 19.72 -5.16 21.13
N LYS A 5 18.53 -4.82 21.64
CA LYS A 5 17.29 -5.55 21.29
C LYS A 5 16.88 -5.34 19.83
N ALA A 6 17.10 -4.14 19.29
CA ALA A 6 16.81 -3.82 17.89
C ALA A 6 17.79 -4.50 16.93
N ILE A 7 19.08 -4.56 17.28
CA ILE A 7 20.10 -5.26 16.50
C ILE A 7 19.76 -6.74 16.40
N THR A 8 19.42 -7.37 17.54
CA THR A 8 19.04 -8.79 17.58
C THR A 8 17.78 -9.06 16.77
N ALA A 9 16.76 -8.20 16.88
CA ALA A 9 15.53 -8.33 16.09
C ALA A 9 15.79 -8.23 14.58
N THR A 10 16.69 -7.32 14.18
CA THR A 10 17.07 -7.14 12.77
C THR A 10 17.83 -8.36 12.25
N ALA A 11 18.82 -8.86 13.01
CA ALA A 11 19.57 -10.06 12.65
C ALA A 11 18.65 -11.29 12.56
N HIS A 12 17.71 -11.45 13.49
CA HIS A 12 16.72 -12.51 13.45
C HIS A 12 15.82 -12.41 12.20
N LYS A 13 15.40 -11.20 11.82
CA LYS A 13 14.60 -10.98 10.61
C LYS A 13 15.37 -11.37 9.35
N ILE A 14 16.64 -10.99 9.27
CA ILE A 14 17.53 -11.36 8.17
C ILE A 14 17.69 -12.89 8.10
N ALA A 15 18.01 -13.54 9.23
CA ALA A 15 18.14 -15.00 9.30
C ALA A 15 16.86 -15.72 8.87
N GLN A 16 15.69 -15.21 9.27
CA GLN A 16 14.40 -15.77 8.88
C GLN A 16 14.15 -15.67 7.37
N ILE A 17 14.54 -14.54 6.75
CA ILE A 17 14.43 -14.37 5.30
C ILE A 17 15.33 -15.39 4.60
N PHE A 18 16.63 -15.44 4.94
CA PHE A 18 17.56 -16.40 4.34
C PHE A 18 17.12 -17.86 4.52
N TYR A 19 16.67 -18.23 5.72
CA TYR A 19 16.15 -19.56 6.00
C TYR A 19 14.95 -19.90 5.12
N LYS A 20 13.99 -18.98 4.99
CA LYS A 20 12.82 -19.17 4.11
C LYS A 20 13.23 -19.32 2.65
N LEU A 21 14.20 -18.52 2.18
CA LEU A 21 14.72 -18.63 0.82
C LEU A 21 15.36 -20.00 0.57
N TRP A 22 16.19 -20.49 1.50
CA TRP A 22 16.86 -21.78 1.38
C TRP A 22 15.92 -22.98 1.51
N VAL A 23 14.98 -22.93 2.47
CA VAL A 23 14.05 -24.05 2.71
C VAL A 23 12.97 -24.16 1.65
N THR A 24 12.49 -23.04 1.12
CA THR A 24 11.42 -23.07 0.12
C THR A 24 11.93 -23.58 -1.23
N GLY A 25 13.25 -23.51 -1.51
CA GLY A 25 13.95 -24.26 -2.56
C GLY A 25 13.46 -24.10 -4.00
N GLY A 26 12.39 -23.36 -4.23
CA GLY A 26 11.65 -23.28 -5.48
C GLY A 26 11.31 -21.83 -5.76
N ASN A 27 11.61 -21.43 -6.99
CA ASN A 27 11.35 -20.14 -7.61
C ASN A 27 10.53 -19.20 -6.75
N TYR A 28 11.19 -18.21 -6.13
CA TYR A 28 10.50 -17.06 -5.57
C TYR A 28 9.77 -16.39 -6.73
N SER A 29 8.51 -16.76 -6.93
CA SER A 29 7.61 -16.06 -7.83
C SER A 29 7.23 -14.81 -7.07
N ASP A 30 7.90 -13.71 -7.40
CA ASP A 30 7.46 -12.40 -6.96
C ASP A 30 5.98 -12.29 -7.34
N PRO A 31 5.05 -12.13 -6.38
CA PRO A 31 3.63 -11.97 -6.68
C PRO A 31 3.34 -10.72 -7.53
N GLY A 32 4.38 -9.95 -7.87
CA GLY A 32 4.34 -8.86 -8.80
C GLY A 32 3.97 -7.57 -8.07
N MET A 33 4.29 -6.46 -8.71
CA MET A 33 4.00 -5.12 -8.20
C MET A 33 2.51 -4.94 -7.88
N ASP A 34 1.64 -5.42 -8.77
CA ASP A 34 0.19 -5.30 -8.66
C ASP A 34 -0.38 -5.92 -7.38
N TYR A 35 0.17 -7.05 -6.91
CA TYR A 35 -0.27 -7.69 -5.67
C TYR A 35 0.08 -6.85 -4.44
N TYR A 36 1.27 -6.25 -4.43
CA TYR A 36 1.68 -5.37 -3.34
C TYR A 36 0.90 -4.06 -3.34
N GLU A 37 0.59 -3.52 -4.53
CA GLU A 37 -0.24 -2.33 -4.68
C GLU A 37 -1.66 -2.55 -4.16
N GLN A 38 -2.33 -3.64 -4.58
CA GLN A 38 -3.67 -3.98 -4.08
C GLN A 38 -3.68 -4.11 -2.55
N LYS A 39 -2.72 -4.84 -2.00
CA LYS A 39 -2.62 -5.04 -0.55
C LYS A 39 -2.32 -3.75 0.21
N TYR A 40 -1.51 -2.87 -0.38
CA TYR A 40 -1.23 -1.55 0.19
C TYR A 40 -2.49 -0.68 0.22
N HIS A 41 -3.24 -0.66 -0.88
CA HIS A 41 -4.53 0.03 -0.97
C HIS A 41 -5.52 -0.48 0.09
N GLU A 42 -5.67 -1.81 0.23
CA GLU A 42 -6.54 -2.41 1.24
C GLU A 42 -6.14 -2.00 2.66
N GLN A 43 -4.85 -2.03 3.00
CA GLN A 43 -4.36 -1.63 4.31
C GLN A 43 -4.64 -0.15 4.60
N ILE A 44 -4.47 0.72 3.62
CA ILE A 44 -4.79 2.14 3.77
C ILE A 44 -6.28 2.33 4.03
N LEU A 45 -7.14 1.66 3.27
CA LEU A 45 -8.59 1.73 3.45
C LEU A 45 -9.02 1.22 4.83
N GLN A 46 -8.48 0.08 5.28
CA GLN A 46 -8.74 -0.44 6.62
C GLN A 46 -8.29 0.52 7.72
N HIS A 47 -7.13 1.15 7.55
CA HIS A 47 -6.63 2.12 8.51
C HIS A 47 -7.50 3.39 8.53
N LEU A 48 -7.94 3.85 7.37
CA LEU A 48 -8.79 5.03 7.23
C LEU A 48 -10.19 4.79 7.82
N THR A 49 -10.80 3.64 7.52
CA THR A 49 -12.08 3.22 8.13
C THR A 49 -11.97 3.11 9.64
N HIS A 50 -10.90 2.52 10.16
CA HIS A 50 -10.69 2.41 11.61
C HIS A 50 -10.53 3.78 12.28
N ARG A 51 -9.80 4.71 11.63
CA ARG A 51 -9.68 6.10 12.10
C ARG A 51 -11.01 6.85 12.06
N ALA A 52 -11.79 6.68 10.99
CA ALA A 52 -13.11 7.28 10.88
C ALA A 52 -14.04 6.78 12.00
N ALA A 53 -14.09 5.46 12.21
CA ALA A 53 -14.89 4.85 13.28
C ALA A 53 -14.51 5.36 14.68
N ALA A 54 -13.21 5.53 14.95
CA ALA A 54 -12.73 6.11 16.20
C ALA A 54 -13.18 7.58 16.42
N LEU A 55 -13.50 8.30 15.35
CA LEU A 55 -14.01 9.67 15.37
C LEU A 55 -15.55 9.75 15.27
N GLY A 56 -16.26 8.61 15.21
CA GLY A 56 -17.70 8.57 14.98
C GLY A 56 -18.11 8.94 13.56
N LEU A 57 -17.19 8.81 12.60
CA LEU A 57 -17.39 9.10 11.18
C LEU A 57 -17.39 7.79 10.37
N GLU A 58 -18.09 7.81 9.23
CA GLU A 58 -18.11 6.69 8.28
C GLU A 58 -17.36 7.09 7.00
N LEU A 59 -16.52 6.19 6.49
CA LEU A 59 -15.79 6.42 5.25
C LEU A 59 -16.70 6.11 4.06
N VAL A 60 -17.13 7.15 3.34
CA VAL A 60 -17.93 7.01 2.12
C VAL A 60 -17.00 7.15 0.89
N PRO A 61 -16.95 6.17 -0.02
CA PRO A 61 -16.24 6.31 -1.29
C PRO A 61 -16.85 7.45 -2.10
N ILE A 62 -16.03 8.41 -2.51
CA ILE A 62 -16.42 9.38 -3.53
C ILE A 62 -16.20 8.73 -4.89
N GLU A 63 -17.29 8.48 -5.62
CA GLU A 63 -17.20 8.13 -7.04
C GLU A 63 -16.54 9.32 -7.75
N GLN A 64 -15.29 9.15 -8.18
CA GLN A 64 -14.61 10.14 -8.99
C GLN A 64 -15.41 10.29 -10.28
N GLN A 65 -16.14 11.40 -10.42
CA GLN A 65 -16.72 11.79 -11.69
C GLN A 65 -15.59 11.82 -12.71
N PRO A 66 -15.68 11.04 -13.80
CA PRO A 66 -14.64 11.01 -14.82
C PRO A 66 -14.44 12.44 -15.30
N ALA A 67 -13.19 12.91 -15.23
CA ALA A 67 -12.82 14.24 -15.69
C ALA A 67 -13.35 14.42 -17.11
N GLU A 68 -14.43 15.20 -17.24
CA GLU A 68 -15.00 15.63 -18.50
C GLU A 68 -13.90 16.40 -19.23
N ASN A 69 -13.29 15.74 -20.21
CA ASN A 69 -12.39 16.34 -21.16
C ASN A 69 -13.20 17.32 -22.00
N ASN A 70 -13.20 18.60 -21.64
CA ASN A 70 -13.81 19.61 -22.49
C ASN A 70 -12.73 20.21 -23.41
N PRO A 71 -12.58 19.79 -24.68
CA PRO A 71 -11.91 20.60 -25.68
C PRO A 71 -12.87 21.71 -26.11
N SER A 72 -13.13 22.69 -25.24
CA SER A 72 -13.77 23.95 -25.62
C SER A 72 -12.87 25.09 -25.22
N VAL A 73 -11.82 25.31 -26.00
CA VAL A 73 -11.34 26.67 -26.22
C VAL A 73 -12.08 27.19 -27.45
N PRO A 74 -13.15 28.00 -27.30
CA PRO A 74 -13.59 28.84 -28.40
C PRO A 74 -12.52 29.91 -28.66
N ALA A 75 -12.16 30.05 -29.93
CA ALA A 75 -11.16 31.00 -30.41
C ALA A 75 -11.45 32.45 -29.96
N PRO A 76 -10.41 33.24 -29.63
CA PRO A 76 -10.45 34.69 -29.78
C PRO A 76 -9.75 35.13 -31.08
N ALA A 77 -10.41 36.09 -31.74
CA ALA A 77 -10.10 36.68 -33.03
C ALA A 77 -8.67 37.22 -33.24
N THR A 78 -8.13 37.02 -34.44
CA THR A 78 -7.47 38.02 -35.30
C THR A 78 -7.41 37.47 -36.73
#